data_AF-A0A5K0WVB5-F1
#
_entry.id   AF-A0A5K0WVB5-F1
#
_cell.length_a   1.000
_cell.length_b   1.000
_cell.length_c   1.000
_cell.angle_alpha   90.00
_cell.angle_beta   90.00
_cell.angle_gamma   90.00
#
_symmetry.space_group_name_H-M   'P 1'
#
loop_
_entity.id
_entity.type
_entity.pdbx_description
1 polymer ?
#
loop_
_entity_poly.entity_id
_entity_poly.type
_entity_poly.pdbx_seq_one_letter_code
_entity_poly.pdbx_strand_id
1 'polypeptide(L)' 'HEIVGIVTEVGSAVTHYKVGDHVGVGTYIDSCRECEYCNDRQEVNCVKGGTFTFNGVDKDGTVTKGGYSSYIVVHE' A
#
# COMPACT_ATOMS: atom_id res chain seq x y z
N HIS A 1 0.58 4.45 -9.41
CA HIS A 1 0.84 3.00 -9.43
C HIS A 1 2.25 2.67 -9.94
N GLU A 2 3.02 3.66 -10.39
CA GLU A 2 4.47 3.57 -10.57
C GLU A 2 5.09 4.75 -9.82
N ILE A 3 5.11 4.66 -8.49
CA ILE A 3 5.48 5.79 -7.63
C ILE A 3 6.86 5.48 -7.05
N VAL A 4 7.75 6.47 -7.06
CA VAL A 4 9.05 6.42 -6.38
C VAL A 4 9.21 7.68 -5.55
N GLY A 5 9.73 7.55 -4.34
CA GLY A 5 9.86 8.68 -3.42
C GLY A 5 10.76 8.39 -2.23
N ILE A 6 10.71 9.29 -1.25
CA ILE A 6 11.47 9.20 -0.01
C ILE A 6 10.48 9.13 1.15
N VAL A 7 10.69 8.21 2.09
CA VAL A 7 9.88 8.10 3.31
C VAL A 7 10.06 9.35 4.17
N THR A 8 8.97 10.06 4.47
CA THR A 8 8.97 11.27 5.33
C THR A 8 8.47 11.00 6.75
N GLU A 9 7.64 9.97 6.94
CA GLU A 9 7.07 9.56 8.22
C GLU A 9 6.82 8.05 8.21
N VAL A 10 6.88 7.41 9.38
CA VAL A 10 6.53 5.99 9.57
C VAL A 10 5.61 5.82 10.77
N GLY A 11 4.70 4.85 10.68
CA GLY A 11 3.87 4.46 11.82
C GLY A 11 4.70 3.83 12.95
N SER A 12 4.18 3.84 14.18
CA SER A 12 4.92 3.35 15.36
C SER A 12 5.24 1.85 15.33
N ALA A 13 4.50 1.07 14.55
CA ALA A 13 4.72 -0.37 14.38
C ALA A 13 5.59 -0.72 13.16
N VAL A 14 6.07 0.28 12.41
CA VAL A 14 6.85 0.07 11.19
C VAL A 14 8.28 -0.38 11.51
N THR A 15 8.81 -1.35 10.78
CA THR A 15 10.13 -1.96 11.12
C THR A 15 11.09 -2.18 9.95
N HIS A 16 10.60 -2.30 8.72
CA HIS A 16 11.36 -2.51 7.49
C HIS A 16 11.83 -1.21 6.84
N TYR A 17 11.12 -0.10 7.05
CA TYR A 17 11.46 1.21 6.50
C TYR A 17 11.73 2.25 7.57
N LYS A 18 12.53 3.27 7.23
CA LYS A 18 12.78 4.46 8.06
C LYS A 18 12.73 5.74 7.24
N VAL A 19 12.55 6.86 7.91
CA VAL A 19 12.63 8.19 7.30
C VAL A 19 13.96 8.35 6.53
N GLY A 20 13.85 8.82 5.29
CA GLY A 20 14.98 9.00 4.36
C GLY A 20 15.22 7.82 3.40
N ASP A 21 14.56 6.67 3.57
CA ASP A 21 14.68 5.56 2.62
C ASP A 21 14.02 5.90 1.27
N HIS A 22 14.68 5.49 0.17
CA HIS A 22 14.08 5.48 -1.16
C HIS A 22 13.17 4.26 -1.31
N VAL A 23 11.91 4.50 -1.67
CA VAL A 23 10.88 3.45 -1.77
C VAL A 23 10.08 3.56 -3.05
N GLY A 24 9.53 2.42 -3.49
CA GLY A 24 8.58 2.35 -4.60
C GLY A 24 7.21 1.87 -4.12
N VAL A 25 6.14 2.42 -4.70
CA VAL A 25 4.76 1.94 -4.50
C VAL A 25 4.19 1.51 -5.85
N GLY A 26 3.79 0.24 -5.91
CA GLY A 26 3.27 -0.40 -7.12
C GLY A 26 1.78 -0.13 -7.35
N THR A 27 1.09 -1.13 -7.91
CA THR A 27 -0.34 -1.05 -8.26
C THR A 27 -1.28 -1.40 -7.10
N TYR A 28 -0.82 -2.23 -6.17
CA TYR A 28 -1.58 -2.71 -5.01
C TYR A 28 -0.97 -2.13 -3.74
N ILE A 29 -1.81 -1.58 -2.86
CA ILE A 29 -1.36 -0.92 -1.61
C ILE A 29 -1.84 -1.62 -0.35
N ASP A 30 -2.83 -2.53 -0.46
CA ASP A 30 -3.26 -3.35 0.66
C ASP A 30 -4.05 -4.60 0.20
N SER A 31 -4.29 -5.51 1.14
CA SER A 31 -5.09 -6.73 0.98
C SER A 31 -5.75 -7.11 2.32
N CYS A 32 -6.51 -8.22 2.36
CA CYS A 32 -7.12 -8.68 3.61
C CYS A 32 -6.12 -9.26 4.62
N ARG A 33 -4.94 -9.72 4.17
CA ARG A 33 -3.87 -10.28 5.00
C ARG A 33 -4.22 -11.53 5.82
N GLU A 34 -5.34 -12.18 5.48
CA GLU A 34 -5.84 -13.33 6.25
C GLU A 34 -6.29 -14.52 5.37
N CYS A 35 -6.53 -14.30 4.07
CA CYS A 35 -6.92 -15.37 3.15
C CYS A 35 -5.74 -16.23 2.70
N GLU A 36 -6.03 -17.39 2.11
CA GLU A 36 -5.02 -18.35 1.63
C GLU A 36 -3.94 -17.71 0.73
N TYR A 37 -4.35 -16.86 -0.22
CA TYR A 37 -3.41 -16.17 -1.11
C TYR A 37 -2.57 -15.13 -0.37
N CYS A 38 -3.14 -14.40 0.59
CA CYS A 38 -2.35 -13.44 1.38
C CYS A 38 -1.33 -14.16 2.26
N ASN A 39 -1.71 -15.28 2.86
CA ASN A 39 -0.80 -16.09 3.69
C ASN A 39 0.33 -16.72 2.86
N ASP A 40 0.10 -16.97 1.57
CA ASP A 40 1.09 -17.47 0.60
C ASP A 40 1.84 -16.35 -0.16
N ARG A 41 1.74 -15.08 0.29
CA ARG A 41 2.41 -13.93 -0.36
C ARG A 41 2.00 -13.71 -1.83
N GLN A 42 0.74 -14.00 -2.12
CA GLN A 42 0.07 -13.78 -3.40
C GLN A 42 -1.08 -12.79 -3.23
N GLU A 43 -0.84 -11.66 -2.55
CA GLU A 43 -1.85 -10.69 -2.15
C GLU A 43 -2.65 -10.12 -3.33
N VAL A 44 -2.06 -10.12 -4.53
CA VAL A 44 -2.74 -9.76 -5.79
C VAL A 44 -3.95 -10.64 -6.11
N ASN A 45 -3.99 -11.85 -5.56
CA ASN A 45 -5.07 -12.83 -5.69
C ASN A 45 -6.00 -12.84 -4.46
N CYS A 46 -5.96 -11.80 -3.61
CA CYS A 46 -6.78 -11.69 -2.40
C CYS A 46 -8.27 -11.98 -2.67
N VAL A 47 -8.86 -12.90 -1.90
CA VAL A 47 -10.29 -13.30 -2.04
C VAL A 47 -11.24 -12.13 -1.81
N LYS A 48 -10.88 -11.20 -0.92
CA LYS A 48 -11.67 -9.98 -0.66
C LYS A 48 -11.38 -8.84 -1.66
N GLY A 49 -10.56 -9.09 -2.68
CA GLY A 49 -10.02 -8.08 -3.57
C GLY A 49 -8.81 -7.37 -2.95
N GLY A 50 -7.90 -6.91 -3.82
CA GLY A 50 -6.80 -6.03 -3.42
C GLY A 50 -7.22 -4.56 -3.43
N THR A 51 -6.62 -3.76 -2.54
CA THR A 51 -6.76 -2.30 -2.58
C THR A 51 -5.82 -1.74 -3.65
N PHE A 52 -6.39 -1.11 -4.67
CA PHE A 52 -5.63 -0.50 -5.75
C PHE A 52 -5.10 0.89 -5.34
N THR A 53 -3.97 1.28 -5.91
CA THR A 53 -3.30 2.56 -5.60
C THR A 53 -4.13 3.80 -5.98
N PHE A 54 -5.10 3.66 -6.88
CA PHE A 54 -5.97 4.75 -7.32
C PHE A 54 -7.31 4.18 -7.78
N ASN A 55 -8.38 4.97 -7.63
CA ASN A 55 -9.74 4.63 -8.08
C ASN A 55 -10.31 3.32 -7.50
N GLY A 56 -9.68 2.78 -6.44
CA GLY A 56 -10.22 1.73 -5.59
C GLY A 56 -10.81 2.30 -4.30
N VAL A 57 -11.39 1.43 -3.48
CA VAL A 57 -11.88 1.76 -2.13
C VAL A 57 -10.93 1.18 -1.11
N ASP A 58 -10.45 2.01 -0.19
CA ASP A 58 -9.57 1.59 0.90
C ASP A 58 -10.38 0.99 2.07
N LYS A 59 -9.70 0.38 3.06
CA LYS A 59 -10.31 -0.25 4.23
C LYS A 59 -11.15 0.69 5.08
N ASP A 60 -10.85 1.98 5.05
CA ASP A 60 -11.60 3.02 5.75
C ASP A 60 -12.81 3.54 4.95
N GLY A 61 -13.04 3.02 3.74
CA GLY A 61 -14.13 3.41 2.85
C GLY A 61 -13.83 4.62 1.96
N THR A 62 -12.63 5.21 2.06
CA THR A 62 -12.23 6.32 1.19
C THR A 62 -11.81 5.86 -0.20
N VAL A 63 -11.86 6.77 -1.18
CA VAL A 63 -11.39 6.50 -2.54
C VAL A 63 -9.89 6.77 -2.60
N THR A 64 -9.13 5.74 -2.96
CA THR A 64 -7.67 5.80 -3.12
C THR A 64 -7.26 6.78 -4.22
N LYS A 65 -6.17 7.52 -3.96
CA LYS A 65 -5.59 8.52 -4.86
C LYS A 65 -4.13 8.15 -5.13
N GLY A 66 -3.76 8.07 -6.40
CA GLY A 66 -2.42 7.66 -6.81
C GLY A 66 -1.38 8.79 -6.68
N GLY A 67 -0.14 8.47 -7.07
CA GLY A 67 1.02 9.35 -6.88
C GLY A 67 1.13 10.57 -7.80
N TYR A 68 0.06 11.01 -8.46
CA TYR A 68 0.01 12.35 -9.07
C TYR A 68 -0.35 13.37 -7.98
N SER A 69 0.45 13.36 -6.92
CA SER A 69 0.27 14.06 -5.66
C SER A 69 1.64 14.38 -5.07
N SER A 70 1.71 15.29 -4.10
CA SER A 70 2.96 15.60 -3.38
C SER A 70 3.33 14.55 -2.33
N TYR A 71 2.35 13.79 -1.83
CA TYR A 71 2.55 12.68 -0.90
C TYR A 71 1.46 11.62 -1.06
N ILE A 72 1.73 10.43 -0.53
CA ILE A 72 0.79 9.31 -0.39
C ILE A 72 1.14 8.57 0.91
N VAL A 73 0.13 8.01 1.57
CA VAL A 73 0.31 7.13 2.73
C VAL A 73 -0.14 5.73 2.31
N VAL A 74 0.70 4.73 2.55
CA VAL A 74 0.44 3.32 2.22
C VAL A 74 0.81 2.44 3.40
N HIS A 75 0.28 1.23 3.42
CA HIS A 75 0.74 0.22 4.36
C HIS A 75 2.17 -0.23 4.00
N GLU A 76 3.02 -0.42 5.00
CA GLU A 76 4.35 -1.03 4.88
C GLU A 76 4.33 -2.47 4.35
#